data_AF-A0A0D6B451-F1
#
_entry.id   AF-A0A0D6B451-F1
#
_cell.length_a   1.000
_cell.length_b   1.000
_cell.length_c   1.000
_cell.angle_alpha   90.00
_cell.angle_beta   90.00
_cell.angle_gamma   90.00
#
_symmetry.space_group_name_H-M   'P 1'
#
loop_
_entity.id
_entity.type
_entity.pdbx_description
1 polymer ?
#
loop_
_entity_poly.entity_id
_entity_poly.type
_entity_poly.pdbx_seq_one_letter_code
_entity_poly.pdbx_strand_id
1 'polypeptide(L)'
;MTDDLSPAAGDAAAWAVLEEAEEHYRRMIRALNDLIEEIQAGNSERARMLRGALNDLGKAAQTAFDERQRVERRLNAESGSDGGIQALDLDHARLEVRRRLDRLRSARDADSVSGGDG
;
A
#
# COMPACT_ATOMS: atom_id res chain seq x y z
N MET A 1 28.17 19.28 12.08
CA MET A 1 28.20 17.84 12.34
C MET A 1 26.81 17.33 12.02
N THR A 2 26.67 16.88 10.77
CA THR A 2 25.61 16.08 10.12
C THR A 2 24.20 16.10 10.70
N ASP A 3 23.36 16.85 9.99
CA ASP A 3 22.05 16.47 9.43
C ASP A 3 21.08 15.69 10.30
N ASP A 4 20.12 16.47 10.78
CA ASP A 4 18.75 16.13 11.12
C ASP A 4 18.03 15.50 9.91
N LEU A 5 18.31 14.22 9.63
CA LEU A 5 17.52 13.41 8.68
C LEU A 5 16.19 13.04 9.35
N SER A 6 15.26 14.00 9.35
CA SER A 6 13.89 13.76 9.76
C SER A 6 13.28 12.64 8.91
N PRO A 7 12.59 11.64 9.50
CA PRO A 7 11.98 10.51 8.77
C PRO A 7 11.07 10.96 7.61
N ALA A 8 10.42 12.11 7.76
CA ALA A 8 9.54 12.70 6.76
C ALA A 8 10.27 13.11 5.46
N ALA A 9 11.55 13.48 5.54
CA ALA A 9 12.36 13.80 4.36
C ALA A 9 12.75 12.54 3.58
N GLY A 10 12.93 11.41 4.28
CA GLY A 10 13.17 10.11 3.68
C GLY A 10 11.95 9.59 2.90
N ASP A 11 10.76 9.74 3.48
CA ASP A 11 9.51 9.31 2.84
C ASP A 11 9.19 10.11 1.57
N ALA A 12 9.39 11.43 1.58
CA ALA A 12 9.17 12.27 0.40
C ALA A 12 10.13 11.92 -0.75
N ALA A 13 11.39 11.62 -0.45
CA ALA A 13 12.36 11.18 -1.44
C ALA A 13 12.01 9.80 -2.02
N ALA A 14 11.55 8.86 -1.18
CA ALA A 14 11.09 7.55 -1.62
C ALA A 14 9.86 7.65 -2.55
N TRP A 15 8.91 8.52 -2.23
CA TRP A 15 7.74 8.79 -3.06
C TRP A 15 8.10 9.38 -4.43
N ALA A 16 9.03 10.33 -4.48
CA ALA A 16 9.48 10.91 -5.75
C ALA A 16 10.16 9.88 -6.66
N VAL A 17 10.96 8.96 -6.08
CA VAL A 17 11.58 7.86 -6.84
C VAL A 17 10.54 6.89 -7.37
N LEU A 18 9.51 6.58 -6.58
CA LEU A 18 8.39 5.73 -7.02
C LEU A 18 7.60 6.38 -8.16
N GLU A 19 7.29 7.67 -8.05
CA GLU A 19 6.54 8.41 -9.08
C GLU A 19 7.30 8.47 -10.41
N GLU A 20 8.61 8.75 -10.38
CA GLU A 20 9.45 8.73 -11.59
C GLU A 20 9.52 7.33 -12.20
N ALA A 21 9.61 6.28 -11.37
CA ALA A 21 9.59 4.91 -11.85
C ALA A 21 8.26 4.57 -12.54
N GLU A 22 7.12 4.94 -11.95
CA GLU A 22 5.80 4.75 -12.55
C GLU A 22 5.64 5.48 -13.89
N GLU A 23 6.11 6.73 -13.97
CA GLU A 23 6.05 7.51 -15.20
C GLU A 23 6.99 6.94 -16.28
N HIS A 24 8.16 6.42 -15.89
CA HIS A 24 9.05 5.69 -16.77
C HIS A 24 8.37 4.43 -17.34
N TYR A 25 7.64 3.68 -16.51
CA TYR A 25 6.87 2.51 -16.97
C TYR A 25 5.76 2.89 -17.95
N ARG A 26 4.98 3.94 -17.67
CA ARG A 26 3.93 4.40 -18.60
C ARG A 26 4.51 4.78 -19.96
N ARG A 27 5.65 5.49 -19.99
CA ARG A 27 6.34 5.86 -21.23
C ARG A 27 6.79 4.63 -22.02
N MET A 28 7.35 3.63 -21.36
CA MET A 28 7.79 2.40 -22.03
C MET A 28 6.63 1.54 -22.54
N ILE A 29 5.53 1.43 -21.79
CA ILE A 29 4.34 0.68 -22.24
C ILE A 29 3.79 1.30 -23.54
N ARG A 30 3.75 2.62 -23.64
CA ARG A 30 3.33 3.32 -24.88
C ARG A 30 4.27 3.01 -26.04
N ALA A 31 5.58 3.17 -25.83
CA ALA A 31 6.57 2.85 -26.86
C ALA A 31 6.50 1.39 -27.32
N LEU A 32 6.11 0.48 -26.42
CA LEU A 32 5.91 -0.92 -26.75
C LEU A 32 4.68 -1.14 -27.62
N ASN A 33 3.57 -0.49 -27.31
CA ASN A 33 2.35 -0.58 -28.09
C ASN A 33 2.56 -0.04 -29.52
N ASP A 34 3.21 1.13 -29.65
CA ASP A 34 3.53 1.72 -30.96
C ASP A 34 4.34 0.75 -31.82
N LEU A 35 5.30 0.05 -31.21
CA LEU A 35 6.15 -0.88 -31.92
C LEU A 35 5.46 -2.21 -32.25
N ILE A 36 4.51 -2.67 -31.43
CA ILE A 36 3.64 -3.80 -31.75
C ILE A 36 2.81 -3.46 -33.00
N GLU A 37 2.28 -2.24 -33.10
CA GLU A 37 1.54 -1.77 -34.28
C GLU A 37 2.43 -1.76 -35.53
N GLU A 38 3.68 -1.28 -35.43
CA GLU A 38 4.63 -1.31 -36.55
C GLU A 38 4.97 -2.72 -37.03
N ILE A 39 5.10 -3.68 -36.11
CA ILE A 39 5.35 -5.09 -36.44
C ILE A 39 4.13 -5.70 -37.12
N GLN A 40 2.92 -5.41 -36.63
CA GLN A 40 1.67 -5.84 -37.27
C GLN A 40 1.53 -5.26 -38.68
N ALA A 41 2.08 -4.07 -38.94
CA ALA A 41 2.16 -3.46 -40.26
C ALA A 41 3.21 -4.10 -41.20
N GLY A 42 3.93 -5.13 -40.76
CA GLY A 42 4.86 -5.92 -41.59
C GLY A 42 6.33 -5.48 -41.53
N ASN A 43 6.68 -4.50 -40.69
CA ASN A 43 8.07 -4.02 -40.53
C ASN A 43 8.88 -4.95 -39.61
N SER A 44 9.28 -6.10 -40.16
CA SER A 44 9.90 -7.22 -39.44
C SER A 44 11.36 -7.01 -39.02
N GLU A 45 12.07 -6.05 -39.61
CA GLU A 45 13.43 -5.64 -39.21
C GLU A 45 13.46 -5.04 -37.79
N ARG A 46 12.48 -4.17 -37.47
CA ARG A 46 12.32 -3.59 -36.12
C ARG A 46 11.92 -4.61 -35.05
N ALA A 47 11.23 -5.69 -35.45
CA ALA A 47 10.81 -6.75 -34.53
C ALA A 47 11.98 -7.48 -33.85
N ARG A 48 13.12 -7.58 -34.54
CA ARG A 48 14.29 -8.31 -34.03
C ARG A 48 15.09 -7.48 -33.03
N MET A 49 15.26 -6.19 -33.28
CA MET A 49 15.83 -5.23 -32.30
C MET A 49 14.94 -5.09 -31.05
N LEU A 50 13.62 -5.14 -31.23
CA LEU A 50 12.67 -5.05 -30.12
C LEU A 50 12.81 -6.18 -29.10
N ARG A 51 13.09 -7.40 -29.55
CA ARG A 51 13.17 -8.55 -28.65
C ARG A 51 14.26 -8.40 -27.58
N GLY A 52 15.37 -7.74 -27.91
CA GLY A 52 16.43 -7.43 -26.96
C GLY A 52 15.99 -6.39 -25.92
N ALA A 53 15.45 -5.27 -26.39
CA ALA A 53 14.93 -4.20 -25.53
C ALA A 53 13.80 -4.69 -24.59
N LEU A 54 12.91 -5.55 -25.09
CA LEU A 54 11.86 -6.21 -24.31
C LEU A 54 12.41 -7.10 -23.19
N ASN A 55 13.47 -7.86 -23.47
CA ASN A 55 14.10 -8.70 -22.46
C ASN A 55 14.77 -7.86 -21.37
N ASP A 56 15.46 -6.79 -21.74
CA ASP A 56 16.10 -5.91 -20.78
C ASP A 56 15.07 -5.13 -19.94
N LEU A 57 13.95 -4.75 -20.56
CA LEU A 57 12.78 -4.22 -19.86
C LEU A 57 12.21 -5.22 -18.85
N GLY A 58 12.01 -6.47 -19.26
CA GLY A 58 11.54 -7.52 -18.35
C GLY A 58 12.43 -7.69 -17.12
N LYS A 59 13.76 -7.62 -17.30
CA LYS A 59 14.74 -7.67 -16.19
C LYS A 59 14.64 -6.46 -15.28
N ALA A 60 14.52 -5.26 -15.85
CA ALA A 60 14.39 -4.02 -15.08
C ALA A 60 13.08 -4.00 -14.27
N ALA A 61 11.97 -4.43 -14.87
CA ALA A 61 10.69 -4.57 -14.20
C ALA A 61 10.74 -5.60 -13.07
N GLN A 62 11.35 -6.78 -13.30
CA GLN A 62 11.53 -7.78 -12.26
C GLN A 62 12.35 -7.22 -11.09
N THR A 63 13.43 -6.48 -11.38
CA THR A 63 14.28 -5.87 -10.35
C THR A 63 13.50 -4.87 -9.50
N ALA A 64 12.64 -4.05 -10.10
CA ALA A 64 11.80 -3.12 -9.36
C ALA A 64 10.73 -3.81 -8.51
N PHE A 65 10.12 -4.89 -9.02
CA PHE A 65 9.18 -5.70 -8.22
C PHE A 65 9.88 -6.38 -7.03
N ASP A 66 11.09 -6.89 -7.23
CA ASP A 66 11.88 -7.48 -6.16
C ASP A 66 12.22 -6.42 -5.09
N GLU A 67 12.55 -5.19 -5.50
CA GLU A 67 12.84 -4.10 -4.57
C GLU A 67 11.59 -3.64 -3.83
N ARG A 68 10.44 -3.51 -4.51
CA ARG A 68 9.16 -3.26 -3.85
C ARG A 68 8.85 -4.32 -2.81
N GLN A 69 9.05 -5.59 -3.13
CA GLN A 69 8.84 -6.69 -2.19
C GLN A 69 9.78 -6.60 -0.97
N ARG A 70 11.03 -6.19 -1.16
CA ARG A 70 11.99 -5.95 -0.06
C ARG A 70 11.55 -4.79 0.82
N VAL A 71 11.11 -3.68 0.23
CA VAL A 71 10.59 -2.52 0.98
C VAL A 71 9.36 -2.91 1.78
N GLU A 72 8.37 -3.60 1.18
CA GLU A 72 7.18 -4.08 1.88
C GLU A 72 7.54 -5.01 3.06
N ARG A 73 8.47 -5.95 2.87
CA ARG A 73 8.97 -6.81 3.95
C ARG A 73 9.61 -6.00 5.09
N ARG A 74 10.42 -4.99 4.74
CA ARG A 74 11.09 -4.13 5.71
C ARG A 74 10.10 -3.30 6.52
N LEU A 75 9.12 -2.68 5.86
CA LEU A 75 8.05 -1.93 6.51
C LEU A 75 7.24 -2.81 7.46
N ASN A 76 6.93 -4.05 7.06
CA ASN A 76 6.21 -5.01 7.91
C ASN A 76 7.03 -5.43 9.15
N ALA A 77 8.33 -5.65 8.97
CA ALA A 77 9.25 -6.01 10.06
C ALA A 77 9.47 -4.84 11.04
N GLU A 78 9.66 -3.62 10.53
CA GLU A 78 9.83 -2.40 11.34
C GLU A 78 8.54 -2.02 12.09
N SER A 79 7.37 -2.33 11.52
CA SER A 79 6.07 -2.13 12.16
C SER A 79 5.75 -3.17 13.26
N GLY A 80 6.66 -4.11 13.54
CA GLY A 80 6.44 -5.17 14.54
C GLY A 80 5.30 -6.13 14.19
N SER A 81 4.85 -6.16 12.93
CA SER A 81 3.76 -7.00 12.47
C SER A 81 4.27 -8.38 12.07
N ASP A 82 4.78 -9.13 13.05
CA ASP A 82 5.09 -10.56 12.92
C ASP A 82 3.82 -11.46 12.87
N GLY A 83 2.66 -10.85 12.61
CA GLY A 83 1.40 -11.51 12.32
C GLY A 83 0.46 -10.45 11.77
N GLY A 84 0.04 -10.60 10.51
CA GLY A 84 -0.65 -9.59 9.73
C GLY A 84 -1.78 -8.89 10.48
N ILE A 85 -2.03 -7.61 10.10
CA ILE A 85 -3.10 -6.73 10.57
C ILE A 85 -4.02 -7.50 11.49
N GLN A 86 -3.76 -7.47 12.80
CA GLN A 86 -4.59 -8.15 13.77
C GLN A 86 -5.98 -7.60 13.52
N ALA A 87 -6.82 -8.38 12.84
CA ALA A 87 -8.06 -7.89 12.29
C ALA A 87 -8.82 -7.35 13.50
N LEU A 88 -9.16 -6.06 13.47
CA LEU A 88 -9.82 -5.42 14.59
C LEU A 88 -11.01 -6.31 14.97
N ASP A 89 -11.02 -6.88 16.17
CA ASP A 89 -12.11 -7.75 16.60
C ASP A 89 -13.33 -6.88 16.91
N LEU A 90 -14.07 -6.55 15.84
CA LEU A 90 -15.25 -5.71 15.88
C LEU A 90 -16.38 -6.38 16.65
N ASP A 91 -16.38 -7.71 16.76
CA ASP A 91 -17.40 -8.45 17.50
C ASP A 91 -17.16 -8.33 19.01
N HIS A 92 -15.92 -8.52 19.47
CA HIS A 92 -15.55 -8.25 20.86
C HIS A 92 -15.75 -6.77 21.22
N ALA A 93 -15.34 -5.84 20.35
CA ALA A 93 -15.57 -4.42 20.55
C ALA A 93 -17.06 -4.08 20.68
N ARG A 94 -17.91 -4.67 19.82
CA ARG A 94 -19.38 -4.50 19.87
C ARG A 94 -19.97 -5.04 21.17
N LEU A 95 -19.52 -6.21 21.63
CA LEU A 95 -19.97 -6.80 22.89
C LEU A 95 -19.62 -5.90 24.08
N GLU A 96 -18.41 -5.36 24.10
CA GLU A 96 -17.96 -4.47 25.18
C GLU A 96 -18.73 -3.15 25.19
N VAL A 97 -19.01 -2.55 24.02
CA VAL A 97 -19.86 -1.36 23.91
C VAL A 97 -21.28 -1.65 24.44
N ARG A 98 -21.89 -2.78 24.07
CA ARG A 98 -23.22 -3.17 24.57
C ARG A 98 -23.24 -3.29 26.09
N ARG A 99 -22.27 -3.99 26.68
CA ARG A 99 -22.14 -4.13 28.15
C ARG A 99 -22.05 -2.78 28.84
N ARG A 100 -21.30 -1.82 28.30
CA ARG A 100 -21.17 -0.48 28.87
C ARG A 100 -22.49 0.29 28.79
N LEU A 101 -23.19 0.22 27.67
CA LEU A 101 -24.51 0.82 27.52
C LEU A 101 -25.55 0.19 28.45
N ASP A 102 -25.51 -1.13 28.65
CA ASP A 102 -26.36 -1.82 29.62
C ASP A 102 -26.10 -1.33 31.04
N ARG A 103 -24.83 -1.22 31.46
CA ARG A 103 -24.48 -0.67 32.77
C ARG A 103 -24.98 0.77 32.94
N LEU A 104 -24.86 1.61 31.91
CA LEU A 104 -25.36 2.99 31.95
C LEU A 104 -26.89 3.04 32.07
N ARG A 105 -27.61 2.13 31.39
CA ARG A 105 -29.07 2.00 31.53
C ARG A 105 -29.46 1.54 32.92
N SER A 106 -28.84 0.48 33.43
CA SER A 106 -29.13 -0.02 34.78
C SER A 106 -28.83 1.01 35.85
N ALA A 107 -27.75 1.81 35.71
CA ALA A 107 -27.46 2.90 36.63
C ALA A 107 -28.53 4.00 36.57
N ARG A 108 -29.01 4.36 35.38
CA ARG A 108 -30.12 5.33 35.21
C ARG A 108 -31.44 4.82 35.79
N ASP A 109 -31.74 3.54 35.62
CA ASP A 109 -32.96 2.93 36.15
C ASP A 109 -32.91 2.77 37.67
N ALA A 110 -31.72 2.55 38.25
CA ALA A 110 -31.54 2.59 39.70
C ALA A 110 -31.74 4.01 40.28
N ASP A 111 -31.32 5.04 39.53
CA ASP A 111 -31.47 6.45 39.92
C ASP A 111 -32.93 6.93 39.84
N SER A 112 -33.70 6.43 38.86
CA SER A 112 -35.14 6.74 38.72
C SER A 112 -36.02 6.08 39.79
N VAL A 113 -35.57 4.96 40.37
CA VAL A 113 -36.23 4.30 41.51
C VAL A 113 -35.93 5.01 42.85
N SER A 114 -34.79 5.71 42.97
CA SER A 114 -34.44 6.46 44.18
C SER A 114 -35.00 7.90 44.23
N GLY A 115 -35.47 8.44 43.10
CA GLY A 115 -36.00 9.81 42.98
C GLY A 115 -37.53 9.95 43.08
N GLY A 116 -38.25 8.85 43.32
CA GLY A 116 -39.71 8.81 43.42
C GLY A 116 -40.20 8.70 44.86
N ASP A 117 -39.97 9.73 45.67
CA ASP A 117 -40.74 9.94 46.91
C ASP A 117 -40.99 11.45 47.05
N GLY A 118 -42.23 11.83 46.75
CA GLY A 118 -42.79 13.17 46.87
C GLY A 118 -44.23 13.07 47.33
#